data_AF-A0A511MUY2-F1
#
_entry.id   AF-A0A511MUY2-F1
#
_cell.length_a   1.000
_cell.length_b   1.000
_cell.length_c   1.000
_cell.angle_alpha   90.00
_cell.angle_beta   90.00
_cell.angle_gamma   90.00
#
_symmetry.space_group_name_H-M   'P 1'
#
loop_
_entity.id
_entity.type
_entity.pdbx_description
1 polymer ?
#
loop_
_entity_poly.entity_id
_entity_poly.type
_entity_poly.pdbx_seq_one_letter_code
_entity_poly.pdbx_strand_id
1 'polypeptide(L)'
;MLCGIAAKTEISEDRPIYNWTMPSVVEEVLNSPAWRRRARKGLGAFFIFTGITHFWVPKMFMSIMPKWVPYPEAAVFLSGAGELAGGLGLFSQKTRKLSAMELILLLVLVFPANIQMLLWAKKFPVPVWVLWARLPFQPLLIWLLWWSSVESEQK
;
A
#
# COMPACT_ATOMS: atom_id res chain seq x y z
N MET A 1 -3.86 74.58 -6.54
CA MET A 1 -4.61 73.81 -7.56
C MET A 1 -3.81 72.54 -7.81
N LEU A 2 -4.42 71.39 -7.54
CA LEU A 2 -3.83 70.05 -7.41
C LEU A 2 -3.49 69.42 -8.77
N CYS A 3 -2.36 68.70 -8.87
CA CYS A 3 -2.15 67.46 -9.65
C CYS A 3 -0.66 67.09 -9.49
N GLY A 4 -0.19 65.96 -8.95
CA GLY A 4 -0.74 64.63 -8.81
C GLY A 4 0.40 63.64 -9.06
N ILE A 5 1.41 63.59 -8.18
CA ILE A 5 2.52 62.63 -8.27
C ILE A 5 2.02 61.31 -7.68
N ALA A 6 1.52 60.43 -8.53
CA ALA A 6 1.25 59.05 -8.17
C ALA A 6 2.58 58.29 -8.10
N ALA A 7 3.17 58.21 -6.91
CA ALA A 7 4.23 57.26 -6.62
C ALA A 7 3.63 55.85 -6.69
N LYS A 8 3.85 55.18 -7.81
CA LYS A 8 3.51 53.77 -7.98
C LYS A 8 4.46 52.97 -7.09
N THR A 9 4.00 52.59 -5.90
CA THR A 9 4.68 51.60 -5.08
C THR A 9 4.66 50.28 -5.84
N GLU A 10 5.78 49.90 -6.44
CA GLU A 10 6.05 48.54 -6.88
C GLU A 10 6.09 47.66 -5.64
N ILE A 11 4.92 47.16 -5.26
CA ILE A 11 4.79 45.98 -4.43
C ILE A 11 5.38 44.85 -5.26
N SER A 12 6.41 44.19 -4.74
CA SER A 12 7.06 43.02 -5.35
C SER A 12 6.10 41.82 -5.34
N GLU A 13 5.16 41.87 -6.25
CA GLU A 13 4.20 40.82 -6.58
C GLU A 13 4.90 39.83 -7.52
N ASP A 14 5.73 38.92 -7.00
CA ASP A 14 6.09 37.67 -7.72
C ASP A 14 6.95 36.70 -6.90
N ARG A 15 6.42 36.23 -5.76
CA ARG A 15 6.89 34.94 -5.19
C ARG A 15 5.69 34.01 -5.08
N PRO A 16 5.56 32.99 -5.95
CA PRO A 16 4.51 31.99 -5.79
C PRO A 16 4.70 31.30 -4.44
N ILE A 17 3.72 31.45 -3.54
CA ILE A 17 3.74 30.91 -2.17
C ILE A 17 3.67 29.37 -2.16
N TYR A 18 3.56 28.72 -3.32
CA TYR A 18 3.39 27.27 -3.48
C TYR A 18 4.50 26.63 -4.35
N ASN A 19 5.75 27.02 -4.17
CA ASN A 19 6.88 26.21 -4.63
C ASN A 19 7.08 25.01 -3.67
N TRP A 20 6.23 23.99 -3.77
CA TRP A 20 6.48 22.69 -3.14
C TRP A 20 7.27 21.80 -4.10
N THR A 21 8.52 22.18 -4.42
CA THR A 21 9.45 21.23 -5.05
C THR A 21 9.66 20.07 -4.09
N MET A 22 9.36 18.85 -4.56
CA MET A 22 9.65 17.63 -3.81
C MET A 22 11.14 17.63 -3.42
N PRO A 23 11.52 17.28 -2.17
CA PRO A 23 12.93 17.20 -1.81
C PRO A 23 13.67 16.28 -2.79
N SER A 24 14.83 16.71 -3.30
CA SER A 24 15.60 15.97 -4.32
C SER A 24 15.88 14.51 -3.94
N VAL A 25 16.03 14.23 -2.65
CA VAL A 25 16.20 12.87 -2.10
C VAL A 25 14.98 11.99 -2.35
N VAL A 26 13.76 12.53 -2.26
CA VAL A 26 12.52 11.79 -2.51
C VAL A 26 12.42 11.44 -4.00
N GLU A 27 12.75 12.38 -4.87
CA GLU A 27 12.80 12.11 -6.32
C GLU A 27 13.84 11.05 -6.67
N GLU A 28 15.03 11.12 -6.07
CA GLU A 28 16.08 10.13 -6.26
C GLU A 28 15.61 8.72 -5.84
N VAL A 29 15.00 8.60 -4.67
CA VAL A 29 14.48 7.32 -4.17
C VAL A 29 13.36 6.79 -5.04
N LEU A 30 12.39 7.64 -5.39
CA LEU A 30 11.23 7.25 -6.20
C LEU A 30 11.62 6.83 -7.63
N ASN A 31 12.70 7.39 -8.17
CA ASN A 31 13.18 7.09 -9.52
C ASN A 31 14.31 6.04 -9.57
N SER A 32 14.84 5.59 -8.43
CA SER A 32 15.96 4.64 -8.38
C SER A 32 15.54 3.18 -8.62
N PRO A 33 16.08 2.49 -9.64
CA PRO A 33 15.82 1.08 -9.88
C PRO A 33 16.30 0.17 -8.74
N ALA A 34 17.34 0.59 -8.00
CA ALA A 34 17.87 -0.18 -6.88
C ALA A 34 16.88 -0.22 -5.71
N TRP A 35 16.27 0.92 -5.38
CA TRP A 35 15.25 1.01 -4.33
C TRP A 35 13.98 0.25 -4.69
N ARG A 36 13.52 0.35 -5.94
CA ARG A 36 12.38 -0.45 -6.44
C ARG A 36 12.64 -1.95 -6.33
N ARG A 37 13.84 -2.42 -6.69
CA ARG A 37 14.25 -3.83 -6.52
C ARG A 37 14.26 -4.27 -5.06
N ARG A 38 14.82 -3.45 -4.16
CA ARG A 38 14.86 -3.77 -2.71
C ARG A 38 13.45 -3.82 -2.11
N ALA A 39 12.62 -2.82 -2.41
CA ALA A 39 11.22 -2.79 -1.98
C ALA A 39 10.46 -4.03 -2.45
N ARG A 40 10.58 -4.40 -3.73
CA ARG A 40 9.93 -5.59 -4.29
C ARG A 40 10.36 -6.89 -3.60
N LYS A 41 11.67 -7.07 -3.34
CA LYS A 41 12.16 -8.24 -2.62
C LYS A 41 11.62 -8.28 -1.18
N GLY A 42 11.58 -7.13 -0.51
CA GLY A 42 11.00 -7.00 0.83
C GLY A 42 9.51 -7.34 0.85
N LEU A 43 8.74 -6.82 -0.10
CA LEU A 43 7.32 -7.13 -0.27
C LEU A 43 7.10 -8.62 -0.58
N GLY A 44 7.89 -9.20 -1.48
CA GLY A 44 7.82 -10.63 -1.80
C GLY A 44 8.04 -11.50 -0.56
N ALA A 45 9.09 -11.20 0.22
CA ALA A 45 9.35 -11.91 1.49
C ALA A 45 8.21 -11.71 2.51
N PHE A 46 7.69 -10.50 2.63
CA PHE A 46 6.56 -10.17 3.51
C PHE A 46 5.32 -10.99 3.16
N PHE A 47 4.89 -11.01 1.90
CA PHE A 47 3.70 -11.76 1.46
C PHE A 47 3.90 -13.27 1.53
N ILE A 48 5.11 -13.79 1.27
CA ILE A 48 5.39 -15.21 1.51
C ILE A 48 5.20 -15.54 2.99
N PHE A 49 5.75 -14.72 3.88
CA PHE A 49 5.59 -14.93 5.32
C PHE A 49 4.11 -14.90 5.73
N THR A 50 3.35 -13.88 5.29
CA THR A 50 1.91 -13.78 5.57
C THR A 50 1.14 -14.98 5.01
N GLY A 51 1.46 -15.41 3.78
CA GLY A 51 0.83 -16.56 3.14
C GLY A 51 1.07 -17.86 3.91
N ILE A 52 2.29 -18.09 4.43
CA ILE A 52 2.59 -19.23 5.31
C ILE A 52 1.72 -19.20 6.58
N THR A 53 1.52 -18.03 7.19
CA THR A 53 0.73 -17.93 8.43
C THR A 53 -0.73 -18.32 8.25
N HIS A 54 -1.31 -18.20 7.04
CA HIS A 54 -2.67 -18.67 6.76
C HIS A 54 -2.81 -20.18 6.94
N PHE A 55 -1.76 -20.95 6.65
CA PHE A 55 -1.74 -22.41 6.83
C PHE A 55 -1.31 -22.83 8.23
N TRP A 56 -0.46 -22.04 8.90
CA TRP A 56 0.02 -22.35 10.24
C TRP A 56 -1.01 -22.03 11.33
N VAL A 57 -1.66 -20.87 11.25
CA VAL A 57 -2.63 -20.41 12.25
C VAL A 57 -4.00 -20.04 11.64
N PRO A 58 -4.64 -20.94 10.85
CA PRO A 58 -5.87 -20.62 10.12
C PRO A 58 -7.02 -20.20 11.02
N LYS A 59 -7.08 -20.71 12.27
CA LYS A 59 -8.11 -20.36 13.25
C LYS A 59 -8.11 -18.86 13.60
N MET A 60 -6.93 -18.22 13.59
CA MET A 60 -6.83 -16.78 13.82
C MET A 60 -7.54 -16.01 12.71
N PHE A 61 -7.27 -16.37 11.45
CA PHE A 61 -7.87 -15.74 10.28
C PHE A 61 -9.37 -16.03 10.17
N MET A 62 -9.80 -17.26 10.42
CA MET A 62 -11.23 -17.61 10.44
C MET A 62 -12.01 -16.83 11.51
N SER A 63 -11.38 -16.53 12.66
CA SER A 63 -12.05 -15.78 13.74
C SER A 63 -12.38 -14.33 13.37
N ILE A 64 -11.65 -13.76 12.41
CA ILE A 64 -11.83 -12.38 11.95
C ILE A 64 -12.66 -12.26 10.67
N MET A 65 -13.07 -13.40 10.08
CA MET A 65 -13.82 -13.40 8.83
C MET A 65 -15.22 -12.82 9.03
N PRO A 66 -15.65 -11.91 8.13
CA PRO A 66 -17.02 -11.43 8.13
C PRO A 66 -18.05 -12.54 7.96
N LYS A 67 -19.17 -12.44 8.66
CA LYS A 67 -20.26 -13.44 8.60
C LYS A 67 -20.90 -13.59 7.21
N TRP A 68 -20.74 -12.59 6.35
CA TRP A 68 -21.27 -12.59 4.99
C TRP A 68 -20.38 -13.35 4.00
N VAL A 69 -19.15 -13.74 4.38
CA VAL A 69 -18.29 -14.55 3.51
C VAL A 69 -18.72 -16.02 3.62
N PRO A 70 -19.19 -16.65 2.53
CA PRO A 70 -19.47 -18.08 2.53
C PRO A 70 -18.15 -18.87 2.61
N TYR A 71 -18.12 -19.94 3.40
CA TYR A 71 -16.96 -20.83 3.54
C TYR A 71 -15.66 -20.12 3.94
N PRO A 72 -15.57 -19.56 5.18
CA PRO A 72 -14.43 -18.78 5.63
C PRO A 72 -13.10 -19.54 5.58
N GLU A 73 -13.13 -20.86 5.81
CA GLU A 73 -11.94 -21.71 5.74
C GLU A 73 -11.34 -21.75 4.32
N ALA A 74 -12.17 -21.98 3.31
CA ALA A 74 -11.73 -21.99 1.91
C ALA A 74 -11.18 -20.62 1.50
N ALA A 75 -11.84 -19.52 1.92
CA ALA A 75 -11.38 -18.18 1.65
C ALA A 75 -9.99 -17.89 2.26
N VAL A 76 -9.73 -18.33 3.50
CA VAL A 76 -8.43 -18.19 4.18
C VAL A 76 -7.33 -18.98 3.47
N PHE A 77 -7.60 -20.21 3.03
CA PHE A 77 -6.59 -20.99 2.31
C PHE A 77 -6.34 -20.47 0.89
N LEU A 78 -7.39 -20.02 0.19
CA LEU A 78 -7.26 -19.42 -1.14
C LEU A 78 -6.50 -18.10 -1.08
N SER A 79 -6.79 -17.23 -0.10
CA SER A 79 -6.04 -15.99 0.08
C SER A 79 -4.58 -16.27 0.45
N GLY A 80 -4.32 -17.23 1.36
CA GLY A 80 -2.96 -17.64 1.72
C GLY A 80 -2.17 -18.20 0.54
N ALA A 81 -2.80 -19.01 -0.31
CA ALA A 81 -2.19 -19.53 -1.53
C ALA A 81 -1.87 -18.40 -2.53
N GLY A 82 -2.78 -17.43 -2.70
CA GLY A 82 -2.55 -16.26 -3.55
C GLY A 82 -1.44 -15.34 -3.02
N GLU A 83 -1.34 -15.14 -1.71
CA GLU A 83 -0.24 -14.40 -1.10
C GLU A 83 1.12 -15.07 -1.34
N LEU A 84 1.17 -16.41 -1.21
CA LEU A 84 2.37 -17.19 -1.53
C LEU A 84 2.74 -17.09 -3.02
N ALA A 85 1.78 -17.30 -3.91
CA ALA A 85 1.98 -17.27 -5.35
C ALA A 85 2.41 -15.87 -5.82
N GLY A 86 1.72 -14.83 -5.36
CA GLY A 86 2.04 -13.43 -5.63
C GLY A 86 3.41 -13.05 -5.05
N GLY A 87 3.69 -13.42 -3.80
CA GLY A 87 4.96 -13.14 -3.13
C GLY A 87 6.15 -13.78 -3.85
N LEU A 88 6.04 -15.04 -4.26
CA LEU A 88 7.05 -15.73 -5.07
C LEU A 88 7.16 -15.12 -6.48
N GLY A 89 6.03 -14.78 -7.09
CA GLY A 89 5.97 -14.23 -8.43
C GLY A 89 6.57 -12.82 -8.57
N LEU A 90 6.70 -12.06 -7.47
CA LEU A 90 7.44 -10.78 -7.45
C LEU A 90 8.95 -10.92 -7.69
N PHE A 91 9.53 -12.10 -7.48
CA PHE A 91 10.96 -12.34 -7.74
C PHE A 91 11.27 -12.58 -9.22
N SER A 92 10.28 -13.00 -10.01
CA SER A 92 10.43 -13.25 -11.45
C SER A 92 10.06 -12.03 -12.27
N GLN A 93 10.90 -11.70 -13.25
CA GLN A 93 10.69 -10.52 -14.11
C GLN A 93 9.42 -10.65 -14.97
N LYS A 94 9.08 -11.88 -15.38
CA LYS A 94 7.93 -12.16 -16.25
C LYS A 94 6.60 -12.06 -15.52
N THR A 95 6.57 -12.46 -14.25
CA THR A 95 5.34 -12.55 -13.46
C THR A 95 5.12 -11.34 -12.55
N ARG A 96 6.15 -10.51 -12.29
CA ARG A 96 6.08 -9.40 -11.31
C ARG A 96 4.84 -8.51 -11.42
N LYS A 97 4.43 -8.17 -12.65
CA LYS A 97 3.28 -7.27 -12.88
C LYS A 97 1.98 -7.97 -12.52
N LEU A 98 1.81 -9.20 -12.98
CA LEU A 98 0.63 -10.02 -12.67
C LEU A 98 0.55 -10.28 -11.16
N SER A 99 1.65 -10.67 -10.54
CA SER A 99 1.74 -10.93 -9.11
C SER A 99 1.48 -9.69 -8.26
N ALA A 100 1.95 -8.51 -8.67
CA ALA A 100 1.62 -7.27 -7.98
C ALA A 100 0.12 -6.94 -8.07
N MET A 101 -0.50 -7.16 -9.23
CA MET A 101 -1.96 -6.97 -9.42
C MET A 101 -2.78 -7.97 -8.60
N GLU A 102 -2.37 -9.24 -8.57
CA GLU A 102 -2.97 -10.28 -7.72
C GLU A 102 -2.93 -9.88 -6.24
N LEU A 103 -1.76 -9.49 -5.73
CA LEU A 103 -1.60 -9.05 -4.34
C LEU A 103 -2.41 -7.79 -4.04
N ILE A 104 -2.45 -6.82 -4.96
CA ILE A 104 -3.29 -5.63 -4.83
C ILE A 104 -4.77 -6.01 -4.75
N LEU A 105 -5.23 -6.91 -5.61
CA LEU A 105 -6.62 -7.39 -5.60
C LEU A 105 -6.95 -8.09 -4.27
N LEU A 106 -6.07 -8.96 -3.77
CA LEU A 106 -6.22 -9.61 -2.46
C LEU A 106 -6.31 -8.58 -1.34
N LEU A 107 -5.43 -7.57 -1.32
CA LEU A 107 -5.49 -6.50 -0.33
C LEU A 107 -6.82 -5.74 -0.40
N VAL A 108 -7.33 -5.43 -1.60
CA VAL A 108 -8.62 -4.76 -1.76
C VAL A 108 -9.77 -5.63 -1.25
N LEU A 109 -9.75 -6.94 -1.51
CA LEU A 109 -10.77 -7.88 -1.06
C LEU A 109 -10.79 -8.07 0.46
N VAL A 110 -9.63 -8.01 1.12
CA VAL A 110 -9.52 -8.15 2.59
C VAL A 110 -9.80 -6.85 3.33
N PHE A 111 -9.69 -5.68 2.66
CA PHE A 111 -9.89 -4.36 3.28
C PHE A 111 -11.24 -4.20 4.02
N PRO A 112 -12.39 -4.66 3.49
CA PRO A 112 -13.67 -4.63 4.22
C PRO A 112 -13.63 -5.38 5.56
N ALA A 113 -12.89 -6.50 5.65
CA ALA A 113 -12.73 -7.23 6.89
C ALA A 113 -11.96 -6.40 7.94
N ASN A 114 -10.91 -5.68 7.52
CA ASN A 114 -10.15 -4.79 8.40
C ASN A 114 -11.00 -3.61 8.92
N ILE A 115 -11.87 -3.03 8.08
CA ILE A 115 -12.84 -2.01 8.53
C ILE A 115 -13.80 -2.59 9.58
N GLN A 116 -14.36 -3.77 9.32
CA GLN A 116 -15.27 -4.44 10.24
C GLN A 116 -14.63 -4.77 11.58
N MET A 117 -13.36 -5.21 11.58
CA MET A 117 -12.61 -5.42 12.80
C MET A 117 -12.49 -4.14 13.62
N LEU A 118 -12.24 -2.99 12.98
CA LEU A 118 -12.17 -1.70 13.69
C LEU A 118 -13.54 -1.29 14.25
N LEU A 119 -14.61 -1.41 13.47
CA LEU A 119 -15.97 -1.08 13.90
C LEU A 119 -16.44 -1.93 15.08
N TRP A 120 -16.01 -3.18 15.15
CA TRP A 120 -16.35 -4.12 16.22
C TRP A 120 -15.14 -4.56 17.06
N ALA A 121 -14.21 -3.64 17.32
CA ALA A 121 -12.93 -3.95 17.98
C ALA A 121 -13.07 -4.71 19.30
N LYS A 122 -14.16 -4.48 20.05
CA LYS A 122 -14.44 -5.20 21.32
C LYS A 122 -14.64 -6.71 21.16
N LYS A 123 -14.92 -7.21 19.95
CA LYS A 123 -15.15 -8.63 19.67
C LYS A 123 -13.88 -9.40 19.32
N PHE A 124 -12.76 -8.71 19.09
CA PHE A 124 -11.52 -9.32 18.64
C PHE A 124 -10.43 -9.17 19.70
N PRO A 125 -9.60 -10.20 19.93
CA PRO A 125 -8.49 -10.15 20.87
C PRO A 125 -7.28 -9.39 20.27
N VAL A 126 -7.53 -8.22 19.67
CA VAL A 126 -6.52 -7.40 18.99
C VAL A 126 -6.56 -5.97 19.54
N PRO A 127 -5.43 -5.38 19.93
CA PRO A 127 -5.40 -4.00 20.42
C PRO A 127 -5.94 -3.01 19.38
N VAL A 128 -6.76 -2.05 19.82
CA VAL A 128 -7.42 -1.07 18.94
C VAL A 128 -6.43 -0.26 18.09
N TRP A 129 -5.25 0.07 18.64
CA TRP A 129 -4.21 0.80 17.91
C TRP A 129 -3.66 0.01 16.72
N VAL A 130 -3.61 -1.33 16.81
CA VAL A 130 -3.18 -2.20 15.69
C VAL A 130 -4.22 -2.14 14.57
N LEU A 131 -5.51 -2.12 14.91
CA LEU A 131 -6.60 -2.02 13.93
C LEU A 131 -6.54 -0.67 13.19
N TRP A 132 -6.28 0.41 13.92
CA TRP A 132 -6.02 1.72 13.34
C TRP A 132 -4.79 1.74 12.44
N ALA A 133 -3.69 1.09 12.84
CA ALA A 133 -2.46 1.01 12.05
C ALA A 133 -2.63 0.23 10.74
N ARG A 134 -3.49 -0.80 10.72
CA ARG A 134 -3.76 -1.60 9.52
C ARG A 134 -4.36 -0.77 8.38
N LEU A 135 -5.28 0.14 8.71
CA LEU A 135 -6.02 0.93 7.70
C LEU A 135 -5.13 1.80 6.80
N PRO A 136 -4.15 2.59 7.30
CA PRO A 136 -3.21 3.31 6.45
C PRO A 136 -2.07 2.44 5.91
N PHE A 137 -1.73 1.33 6.60
CA PHE A 137 -0.68 0.43 6.13
C PHE A 137 -1.08 -0.31 4.85
N GLN A 138 -2.36 -0.69 4.71
CA GLN A 138 -2.87 -1.39 3.53
C GLN A 138 -2.77 -0.58 2.21
N PRO A 139 -3.23 0.69 2.11
CA PRO A 139 -3.03 1.52 0.93
C PRO A 139 -1.56 1.84 0.68
N LEU A 140 -0.73 1.93 1.74
CA LEU A 140 0.72 2.04 1.57
C LEU A 140 1.32 0.81 0.89
N LEU A 141 0.92 -0.41 1.30
CA LEU A 141 1.35 -1.65 0.64
C LEU A 141 0.88 -1.70 -0.81
N ILE A 142 -0.37 -1.31 -1.10
CA ILE A 142 -0.90 -1.24 -2.47
C ILE A 142 -0.05 -0.29 -3.31
N TRP A 143 0.24 0.90 -2.80
CA TRP A 143 1.08 1.87 -3.48
C TRP A 143 2.50 1.36 -3.72
N LEU A 144 3.13 0.72 -2.72
CA LEU A 144 4.46 0.12 -2.85
C LEU A 144 4.50 -1.03 -3.87
N LEU A 145 3.47 -1.88 -3.91
CA LEU A 145 3.34 -2.95 -4.90
C LEU A 145 3.23 -2.37 -6.31
N TRP A 146 2.37 -1.37 -6.50
CA TRP A 146 2.22 -0.69 -7.78
C TRP A 146 3.52 -0.01 -8.19
N TRP A 147 4.08 0.85 -7.34
CA TRP A 147 5.31 1.59 -7.61
C TRP A 147 6.50 0.65 -7.91
N SER A 148 6.70 -0.42 -7.15
CA SER A 148 7.81 -1.36 -7.37
C SER A 148 7.64 -2.31 -8.57
N SER A 149 6.42 -2.42 -9.12
CA SER A 149 6.10 -3.29 -10.26
C SER A 149 5.99 -2.57 -11.60
N VAL A 150 5.73 -1.25 -11.59
CA VAL A 150 5.52 -0.38 -12.76
C VAL A 150 6.79 -0.09 -13.57
N GLU A 151 7.96 -0.61 -13.19
CA GLU A 151 9.18 -0.38 -13.97
C GLU A 151 9.01 -0.85 -15.43
N SER A 152 9.32 0.09 -16.34
CA SER A 152 9.26 -0.03 -17.78
C SER A 152 10.02 -1.25 -18.26
N GLU A 153 9.54 -1.82 -19.37
CA GLU A 153 10.31 -2.76 -20.19
C GLU A 153 11.75 -2.25 -20.31
N GLN A 154 12.69 -2.87 -19.61
CA GLN A 154 14.10 -2.81 -19.98
C GLN A 154 14.17 -3.62 -21.27
N LYS A 155 13.98 -2.94 -22.39
CA LYS A 155 14.40 -3.44 -23.70
C LYS A 155 15.92 -3.33 -23.80
#